data_AF-A0A351H6Y7-F1
#
_entry.id   AF-A0A351H6Y7-F1
#
_cell.length_a   1.000
_cell.length_b   1.000
_cell.length_c   1.000
_cell.angle_alpha   90.00
_cell.angle_beta   90.00
_cell.angle_gamma   90.00
#
_symmetry.space_group_name_H-M   'P 1'
#
loop_
_entity.id
_entity.type
_entity.pdbx_description
1 polymer ?
#
loop_
_entity_poly.entity_id
_entity_poly.type
_entity_poly.pdbx_seq_one_letter_code
_entity_poly.pdbx_strand_id
1 'polypeptide(L)'
;MKNILKKGIDVSSHQGKIDWDKVKAGGVEFAIIRCGYGSDIKEQDDAEFERNISECARVGIPYGVYLYSYADSVEKARSEAHHTLRMLNGRKPDYPIFYDIEDAATTGKCTKEQILEFAKTYTGIIEAAGRWVGIYANLNWIKNYLTDSWYNTKARWIAQWADACTYEGEYGMWQYTSKGSVDGIQGNVDMNYAYIDYPTLIKGEAEPVTARKSNEETAREVIAGLWGNGEERKQRLTAAGYNYGEIQQIVNAAFKTPQKKSNAEIAKEVIRGLWGNGAQRKESLTKAGYNYSEVQATVNKMLK
;
A
#
# COMPACT_ATOMS: atom_id res chain seq x y z
N MET A 1 -4.95 19.07 -2.84
CA MET A 1 -3.92 18.50 -3.75
C MET A 1 -2.86 17.83 -2.90
N LYS A 2 -2.39 16.62 -3.28
CA LYS A 2 -1.31 15.94 -2.54
C LYS A 2 -0.03 16.81 -2.59
N ASN A 3 0.71 16.90 -1.49
CA ASN A 3 1.94 17.68 -1.43
C ASN A 3 3.05 16.99 -2.25
N ILE A 4 3.49 17.62 -3.33
CA ILE A 4 4.56 17.09 -4.17
C ILE A 4 5.87 17.16 -3.37
N LEU A 5 6.51 16.02 -3.16
CA LEU A 5 7.79 15.97 -2.43
C LEU A 5 8.97 16.08 -3.39
N LYS A 6 8.91 15.35 -4.50
CA LYS A 6 9.98 15.26 -5.49
C LYS A 6 9.44 15.23 -6.91
N LYS A 7 10.21 15.80 -7.83
CA LYS A 7 9.98 15.69 -9.28
C LYS A 7 11.05 14.81 -9.92
N GLY A 8 10.64 13.88 -10.76
CA GLY A 8 11.54 12.93 -11.40
C GLY A 8 11.12 12.56 -12.81
N ILE A 9 11.87 11.64 -13.38
CA ILE A 9 11.64 11.08 -14.71
C ILE A 9 11.58 9.56 -14.64
N ASP A 10 11.01 8.94 -15.68
CA ASP A 10 11.26 7.53 -15.94
C ASP A 10 11.80 7.36 -17.37
N VAL A 11 12.77 6.45 -17.52
CA VAL A 11 13.59 6.34 -18.73
C VAL A 11 13.90 4.90 -19.06
N SER A 12 14.16 4.69 -20.35
CA SER A 12 14.56 3.41 -20.93
C SER A 12 15.54 3.64 -22.07
N SER A 13 15.90 2.59 -22.80
CA SER A 13 16.66 2.71 -24.05
C SER A 13 16.01 3.63 -25.09
N HIS A 14 14.70 3.93 -24.99
CA HIS A 14 14.02 4.87 -25.89
C HIS A 14 14.52 6.31 -25.79
N GLN A 15 15.06 6.72 -24.63
CA GLN A 15 15.66 8.04 -24.45
C GLN A 15 17.12 8.11 -24.97
N GLY A 16 17.67 6.97 -25.39
CA GLY A 16 19.04 6.86 -25.88
C GLY A 16 20.07 7.34 -24.85
N LYS A 17 21.15 7.97 -25.34
CA LYS A 17 22.25 8.43 -24.49
C LYS A 17 21.89 9.74 -23.80
N ILE A 18 21.53 9.64 -22.52
CA ILE A 18 21.20 10.77 -21.63
C ILE A 18 22.48 11.46 -21.11
N ASP A 19 22.49 12.79 -21.12
CA ASP A 19 23.44 13.65 -20.39
C ASP A 19 22.91 13.90 -18.97
N TRP A 20 23.39 13.09 -18.02
CA TRP A 20 22.88 13.08 -16.65
C TRP A 20 23.32 14.30 -15.82
N ASP A 21 24.40 14.98 -16.19
CA ASP A 21 24.81 16.22 -15.54
C ASP A 21 23.80 17.34 -15.83
N LYS A 22 23.36 17.45 -17.09
CA LYS A 22 22.29 18.37 -17.48
C LYS A 22 20.94 18.02 -16.87
N VAL A 23 20.59 16.72 -16.81
CA VAL A 23 19.38 16.25 -16.15
C VAL A 23 19.36 16.66 -14.67
N LYS A 24 20.48 16.47 -13.96
CA LYS A 24 20.63 16.90 -12.56
C LYS A 24 20.50 18.41 -12.43
N ALA A 25 21.20 19.18 -13.28
CA ALA A 25 21.16 20.64 -13.27
C ALA A 25 19.76 21.18 -13.61
N GLY A 26 18.98 20.45 -14.42
CA GLY A 26 17.59 20.74 -14.76
C GLY A 26 16.59 20.47 -13.62
N GLY A 27 17.05 20.02 -12.46
CA GLY A 27 16.22 19.83 -11.27
C GLY A 27 15.48 18.49 -11.21
N VAL A 28 15.93 17.47 -11.93
CA VAL A 28 15.45 16.09 -11.75
C VAL A 28 16.00 15.54 -10.44
N GLU A 29 15.10 15.09 -9.57
CA GLU A 29 15.43 14.67 -8.21
C GLU A 29 15.40 13.15 -8.00
N PHE A 30 14.79 12.39 -8.91
CA PHE A 30 14.84 10.92 -8.95
C PHE A 30 14.62 10.40 -10.38
N ALA A 31 14.99 9.14 -10.62
CA ALA A 31 14.70 8.44 -11.87
C ALA A 31 14.17 7.01 -11.64
N ILE A 32 13.16 6.58 -12.39
CA ILE A 32 12.77 5.16 -12.47
C ILE A 32 13.26 4.58 -13.79
N ILE A 33 14.10 3.55 -13.76
CA ILE A 33 14.86 3.09 -14.94
C ILE A 33 14.38 1.71 -15.37
N ARG A 34 14.05 1.53 -16.66
CA ARG A 34 13.66 0.21 -17.17
C ARG A 34 14.84 -0.75 -17.07
N CYS A 35 14.66 -1.89 -16.41
CA CYS A 35 15.67 -2.95 -16.40
C CYS A 35 15.52 -3.93 -17.55
N GLY A 36 14.29 -4.11 -18.05
CA GLY A 36 13.98 -4.97 -19.17
C GLY A 36 12.48 -5.02 -19.41
N TYR A 37 12.08 -5.95 -20.28
CA TYR A 37 10.68 -6.24 -20.57
C TYR A 37 10.50 -7.75 -20.75
N GLY A 38 9.35 -8.30 -20.38
CA GLY A 38 9.09 -9.72 -20.55
C GLY A 38 10.04 -10.65 -19.78
N SER A 39 10.19 -11.87 -20.29
CA SER A 39 10.86 -12.97 -19.59
C SER A 39 12.36 -12.75 -19.45
N ASP A 40 12.98 -13.54 -18.56
CA ASP A 40 14.43 -13.51 -18.29
C ASP A 40 15.28 -13.97 -19.49
N ILE A 41 15.40 -13.08 -20.46
CA ILE A 41 16.02 -13.28 -21.77
C ILE A 41 16.88 -12.06 -22.04
N LYS A 42 18.14 -12.29 -22.42
CA LYS A 42 19.15 -11.23 -22.59
C LYS A 42 18.75 -10.21 -23.65
N GLU A 43 18.08 -10.64 -24.71
CA GLU A 43 17.57 -9.78 -25.79
C GLU A 43 16.44 -8.85 -25.33
N GLN A 44 15.89 -9.09 -24.14
CA GLN A 44 14.88 -8.24 -23.52
C GLN A 44 15.44 -7.39 -22.37
N ASP A 45 16.76 -7.43 -22.13
CA ASP A 45 17.43 -6.48 -21.25
C ASP A 45 17.33 -5.07 -21.85
N ASP A 46 17.06 -4.06 -21.02
CA ASP A 46 17.13 -2.69 -21.50
C ASP A 46 18.60 -2.29 -21.74
N ALA A 47 18.93 -1.96 -22.99
CA ALA A 47 20.30 -1.70 -23.41
C ALA A 47 20.98 -0.51 -22.69
N GLU A 48 20.19 0.42 -22.13
CA GLU A 48 20.72 1.59 -21.40
C GLU A 48 20.68 1.41 -19.88
N PHE A 49 20.18 0.28 -19.36
CA PHE A 49 19.98 0.08 -17.92
C PHE A 49 21.25 0.31 -17.10
N GLU A 50 22.34 -0.41 -17.43
CA GLU A 50 23.61 -0.31 -16.68
C GLU A 50 24.21 1.10 -16.75
N ARG A 51 24.10 1.76 -17.90
CA ARG A 51 24.56 3.13 -18.06
C ARG A 51 23.73 4.09 -17.21
N ASN A 52 22.41 3.98 -17.25
CA ASN A 52 21.53 4.89 -16.53
C ASN A 52 21.67 4.76 -15.02
N ILE A 53 21.77 3.54 -14.47
CA ILE A 53 21.97 3.36 -13.02
C ILE A 53 23.35 3.86 -12.58
N SER A 54 24.40 3.64 -13.37
CA SER A 54 25.76 4.09 -13.03
C SER A 54 25.88 5.61 -13.09
N GLU A 55 25.23 6.25 -14.07
CA GLU A 55 25.19 7.71 -14.16
C GLU A 55 24.35 8.33 -13.05
N CYS A 56 23.19 7.76 -12.70
CA CYS A 56 22.41 8.17 -11.53
C CYS A 56 23.27 8.14 -10.25
N ALA A 57 24.02 7.06 -10.03
CA ALA A 57 24.94 6.95 -8.91
C ALA A 57 26.05 8.03 -8.96
N ARG A 58 26.62 8.29 -10.15
CA ARG A 58 27.66 9.30 -10.35
C ARG A 58 27.19 10.72 -10.02
N VAL A 59 25.98 11.09 -10.45
CA VAL A 59 25.44 12.45 -10.25
C VAL A 59 24.59 12.60 -8.98
N GLY A 60 24.46 11.52 -8.19
CA GLY A 60 23.68 11.51 -6.96
C GLY A 60 22.19 11.73 -7.20
N ILE A 61 21.62 11.09 -8.23
CA ILE A 61 20.17 10.98 -8.41
C ILE A 61 19.73 9.62 -7.85
N PRO A 62 18.89 9.58 -6.81
CA PRO A 62 18.31 8.34 -6.31
C PRO A 62 17.44 7.70 -7.41
N TYR A 63 17.49 6.38 -7.49
CA TYR A 63 16.80 5.67 -8.57
C TYR A 63 15.95 4.51 -8.08
N GLY A 64 14.92 4.20 -8.87
CA GLY A 64 14.13 2.98 -8.82
C GLY A 64 14.25 2.25 -10.16
N VAL A 65 13.60 1.10 -10.28
CA VAL A 65 13.61 0.35 -11.55
C VAL A 65 12.22 -0.12 -11.90
N TYR A 66 11.97 -0.40 -13.18
CA TYR A 66 10.74 -1.06 -13.60
C TYR A 66 11.00 -2.15 -14.64
N LEU A 67 10.10 -3.13 -14.69
CA LEU A 67 10.05 -4.13 -15.74
C LEU A 67 8.68 -4.08 -16.43
N TYR A 68 8.69 -3.92 -17.75
CA TYR A 68 7.49 -3.90 -18.58
C TYR A 68 6.99 -5.34 -18.81
N SER A 69 5.80 -5.66 -18.32
CA SER A 69 5.29 -7.03 -18.38
C SER A 69 4.72 -7.39 -19.75
N TYR A 70 5.03 -8.61 -20.18
CA TYR A 70 4.33 -9.31 -21.27
C TYR A 70 3.71 -10.63 -20.77
N ALA A 71 3.49 -10.76 -19.47
CA ALA A 71 3.02 -11.99 -18.87
C ALA A 71 1.58 -12.30 -19.30
N ASP A 72 1.40 -13.50 -19.85
CA ASP A 72 0.12 -14.16 -20.10
C ASP A 72 0.00 -15.50 -19.34
N SER A 73 0.98 -15.79 -18.47
CA SER A 73 1.01 -16.93 -17.58
C SER A 73 1.79 -16.64 -16.29
N VAL A 74 1.56 -17.46 -15.26
CA VAL A 74 2.28 -17.39 -13.98
C VAL A 74 3.77 -17.69 -14.18
N GLU A 75 4.12 -18.58 -15.11
CA GLU A 75 5.51 -18.91 -15.46
C GLU A 75 6.24 -17.71 -16.07
N LYS A 76 5.59 -16.95 -16.95
CA LYS A 76 6.17 -15.72 -17.50
C LYS A 76 6.33 -14.65 -16.43
N ALA A 77 5.33 -14.45 -15.56
CA ALA A 77 5.44 -13.51 -14.45
C ALA A 77 6.56 -13.88 -13.46
N ARG A 78 6.79 -15.19 -13.25
CA ARG A 78 7.94 -15.69 -12.47
C ARG A 78 9.27 -15.40 -13.18
N SER A 79 9.33 -15.63 -14.49
CA SER A 79 10.50 -15.33 -15.32
C SER A 79 10.84 -13.83 -15.28
N GLU A 80 9.83 -12.97 -15.44
CA GLU A 80 9.92 -11.51 -15.32
C GLU A 80 10.51 -11.06 -13.97
N ALA A 81 10.11 -11.70 -12.87
CA ALA A 81 10.69 -11.40 -11.55
C ALA A 81 12.18 -11.79 -11.47
N HIS A 82 12.55 -12.95 -12.01
CA HIS A 82 13.96 -13.38 -12.07
C HIS A 82 14.79 -12.49 -12.98
N HIS A 83 14.23 -12.02 -14.10
CA HIS A 83 14.85 -11.04 -14.99
C HIS A 83 15.23 -9.76 -14.22
N THR A 84 14.27 -9.23 -13.47
CA THR A 84 14.47 -8.03 -12.66
C THR A 84 15.58 -8.24 -11.62
N LEU A 85 15.57 -9.37 -10.91
CA LEU A 85 16.60 -9.68 -9.91
C LEU A 85 17.99 -9.88 -10.55
N ARG A 86 18.06 -10.50 -11.74
CA ARG A 86 19.32 -10.65 -12.50
C ARG A 86 19.88 -9.29 -12.88
N MET A 87 19.06 -8.41 -13.45
CA MET A 87 19.49 -7.07 -13.85
C MET A 87 19.94 -6.25 -12.64
N LEU A 88 19.26 -6.36 -11.50
CA LEU A 88 19.70 -5.70 -10.28
C LEU A 88 21.04 -6.24 -9.77
N ASN A 89 21.37 -7.52 -10.00
CA ASN A 89 22.63 -8.14 -9.57
C ASN A 89 23.01 -7.79 -8.12
N GLY A 90 22.03 -7.93 -7.21
CA GLY A 90 22.20 -7.62 -5.79
C GLY A 90 22.10 -6.13 -5.41
N ARG A 91 22.09 -5.19 -6.36
CA ARG A 91 21.86 -3.76 -6.08
C ARG A 91 20.51 -3.52 -5.41
N LYS A 92 20.43 -2.46 -4.62
CA LYS A 92 19.24 -2.04 -3.87
C LYS A 92 18.90 -0.60 -4.28
N PRO A 93 17.89 -0.39 -5.13
CA PRO A 93 17.47 0.95 -5.53
C PRO A 93 16.91 1.75 -4.34
N ASP A 94 17.01 3.08 -4.40
CA ASP A 94 16.46 4.01 -3.39
C ASP A 94 14.94 4.21 -3.54
N TYR A 95 14.39 3.92 -4.73
CA TYR A 95 12.96 3.92 -5.02
C TYR A 95 12.46 2.48 -5.30
N PRO A 96 11.15 2.22 -5.29
CA PRO A 96 10.63 0.88 -5.51
C PRO A 96 11.03 0.26 -6.85
N ILE A 97 11.02 -1.07 -6.89
CA ILE A 97 10.89 -1.83 -8.13
C ILE A 97 9.43 -1.76 -8.54
N PHE A 98 9.12 -1.30 -9.75
CA PHE A 98 7.75 -1.31 -10.26
C PHE A 98 7.53 -2.45 -11.25
N TYR A 99 6.45 -3.19 -11.05
CA TYR A 99 5.92 -4.08 -12.07
C TYR A 99 4.95 -3.28 -12.95
N ASP A 100 5.33 -3.08 -14.20
CA ASP A 100 4.57 -2.30 -15.17
C ASP A 100 3.59 -3.23 -15.91
N ILE A 101 2.29 -3.07 -15.61
CA ILE A 101 1.20 -3.90 -16.14
C ILE A 101 0.28 -3.03 -16.98
N GLU A 102 0.56 -2.95 -18.28
CA GLU A 102 -0.30 -2.19 -19.19
C GLU A 102 -0.37 -2.68 -20.65
N ASP A 103 0.29 -3.79 -20.97
CA ASP A 103 0.31 -4.29 -22.34
C ASP A 103 -1.04 -4.88 -22.76
N ALA A 104 -1.68 -4.26 -23.74
CA ALA A 104 -3.00 -4.66 -24.25
C ALA A 104 -2.95 -5.90 -25.16
N ALA A 105 -1.78 -6.23 -25.71
CA ALA A 105 -1.61 -7.33 -26.66
C ALA A 105 -1.42 -8.69 -25.98
N THR A 106 -0.86 -8.69 -24.77
CA THR A 106 -0.54 -9.87 -23.96
C THR A 106 -1.37 -9.90 -22.68
N THR A 107 -0.91 -9.26 -21.60
CA THR A 107 -1.57 -9.25 -20.29
C THR A 107 -3.03 -8.78 -20.37
N GLY A 108 -3.34 -7.85 -21.28
CA GLY A 108 -4.69 -7.33 -21.50
C GLY A 108 -5.67 -8.32 -22.15
N LYS A 109 -5.17 -9.50 -22.60
CA LYS A 109 -5.99 -10.61 -23.09
C LYS A 109 -6.36 -11.62 -22.00
N CYS A 110 -5.75 -11.52 -20.82
CA CYS A 110 -6.02 -12.38 -19.68
C CYS A 110 -7.19 -11.86 -18.85
N THR A 111 -7.79 -12.73 -18.03
CA THR A 111 -8.81 -12.32 -17.06
C THR A 111 -8.19 -11.52 -15.91
N LYS A 112 -9.00 -10.78 -15.16
CA LYS A 112 -8.53 -9.99 -14.01
C LYS A 112 -7.92 -10.88 -12.93
N GLU A 113 -8.47 -12.09 -12.76
CA GLU A 113 -7.97 -13.09 -11.82
C GLU A 113 -6.58 -13.59 -12.24
N GLN A 114 -6.36 -13.84 -13.53
CA GLN A 114 -5.03 -14.20 -14.06
C GLN A 114 -4.02 -13.06 -13.87
N ILE A 115 -4.40 -11.83 -14.21
CA ILE A 115 -3.54 -10.65 -14.02
C ILE A 115 -3.16 -10.49 -12.54
N LEU A 116 -4.11 -10.71 -11.63
CA LEU A 116 -3.87 -10.72 -10.18
C LEU A 116 -2.86 -11.80 -9.76
N GLU A 117 -2.95 -13.01 -10.32
CA GLU A 117 -1.99 -14.09 -10.07
C GLU A 117 -0.59 -13.74 -10.58
N PHE A 118 -0.48 -13.08 -11.75
CA PHE A 118 0.80 -12.63 -12.30
C PHE A 118 1.43 -11.58 -11.38
N ALA A 119 0.64 -10.57 -10.99
CA ALA A 119 1.09 -9.51 -10.08
C ALA A 119 1.54 -10.07 -8.71
N LYS A 120 0.77 -11.00 -8.12
CA LYS A 120 1.13 -11.68 -6.87
C LYS A 120 2.41 -12.50 -7.01
N THR A 121 2.57 -13.20 -8.13
CA THR A 121 3.75 -14.03 -8.40
C THR A 121 4.99 -13.16 -8.51
N TYR A 122 4.95 -12.12 -9.35
CA TYR A 122 6.07 -11.22 -9.54
C TYR A 122 6.45 -10.53 -8.23
N THR A 123 5.48 -9.85 -7.60
CA THR A 123 5.74 -9.06 -6.38
C THR A 123 6.21 -9.94 -5.23
N GLY A 124 5.63 -11.13 -5.04
CA GLY A 124 6.04 -12.05 -3.98
C GLY A 124 7.49 -12.53 -4.10
N ILE A 125 7.99 -12.75 -5.32
CA ILE A 125 9.39 -13.15 -5.56
C ILE A 125 10.34 -11.98 -5.24
N ILE A 126 9.99 -10.77 -5.67
CA ILE A 126 10.79 -9.56 -5.39
C ILE A 126 10.82 -9.28 -3.88
N GLU A 127 9.70 -9.40 -3.18
CA GLU A 127 9.60 -9.22 -1.72
C GLU A 127 10.41 -10.28 -0.97
N ALA A 128 10.34 -11.55 -1.40
CA ALA A 128 11.13 -12.63 -0.82
C ALA A 128 12.66 -12.41 -1.00
N ALA A 129 13.08 -11.68 -2.03
CA ALA A 129 14.46 -11.23 -2.22
C ALA A 129 14.85 -10.03 -1.34
N GLY A 130 13.96 -9.58 -0.44
CA GLY A 130 14.17 -8.45 0.45
C GLY A 130 14.25 -7.13 -0.32
N ARG A 131 13.38 -6.96 -1.32
CA ARG A 131 13.30 -5.74 -2.14
C ARG A 131 11.90 -5.12 -2.04
N TRP A 132 11.85 -3.80 -2.16
CA TRP A 132 10.61 -3.03 -2.17
C TRP A 132 9.99 -3.06 -3.56
N VAL A 133 8.69 -3.40 -3.67
CA VAL A 133 8.00 -3.53 -4.95
C VAL A 133 6.65 -2.84 -4.96
N GLY A 134 6.32 -2.21 -6.08
CA GLY A 134 5.03 -1.57 -6.36
C GLY A 134 4.50 -1.97 -7.73
N ILE A 135 3.31 -1.46 -8.05
CA ILE A 135 2.67 -1.65 -9.36
C ILE A 135 2.63 -0.30 -10.07
N TYR A 136 3.02 -0.32 -11.35
CA TYR A 136 2.75 0.76 -12.28
C TYR A 136 1.64 0.33 -13.26
N ALA A 137 0.75 1.28 -13.57
CA ALA A 137 -0.20 1.17 -14.66
C ALA A 137 -0.84 2.54 -14.93
N ASN A 138 -1.31 2.76 -16.15
CA ASN A 138 -2.17 3.91 -16.42
C ASN A 138 -3.55 3.81 -15.74
N LEU A 139 -4.23 4.95 -15.62
CA LEU A 139 -5.50 5.08 -14.89
C LEU A 139 -6.57 4.11 -15.38
N ASN A 140 -6.65 3.85 -16.69
CA ASN A 140 -7.62 2.92 -17.26
C ASN A 140 -7.39 1.50 -16.73
N TRP A 141 -6.13 1.04 -16.76
CA TRP A 141 -5.76 -0.27 -16.22
C TRP A 141 -6.05 -0.36 -14.73
N ILE A 142 -5.69 0.66 -13.95
CA ILE A 142 -5.97 0.70 -12.52
C ILE A 142 -7.47 0.62 -12.21
N LYS A 143 -8.32 1.33 -12.97
CA LYS A 143 -9.76 1.37 -12.71
C LYS A 143 -10.50 0.14 -13.25
N ASN A 144 -10.01 -0.46 -14.34
CA ASN A 144 -10.78 -1.45 -15.09
C ASN A 144 -10.19 -2.87 -15.05
N TYR A 145 -8.90 -3.03 -14.82
CA TYR A 145 -8.22 -4.34 -14.80
C TYR A 145 -7.70 -4.70 -13.41
N LEU A 146 -7.08 -3.75 -12.71
CA LEU A 146 -6.42 -3.98 -11.41
C LEU A 146 -7.33 -3.64 -10.22
N THR A 147 -8.53 -4.25 -10.21
CA THR A 147 -9.63 -3.86 -9.30
C THR A 147 -9.70 -4.64 -7.99
N ASP A 148 -8.94 -5.73 -7.85
CA ASP A 148 -8.92 -6.51 -6.62
C ASP A 148 -8.33 -5.70 -5.44
N SER A 149 -8.91 -5.88 -4.25
CA SER A 149 -8.47 -5.15 -3.04
C SER A 149 -7.01 -5.41 -2.67
N TRP A 150 -6.42 -6.53 -3.09
CA TRP A 150 -5.00 -6.83 -2.89
C TRP A 150 -4.08 -5.73 -3.44
N TYR A 151 -4.44 -5.09 -4.56
CA TYR A 151 -3.64 -3.98 -5.12
C TYR A 151 -3.57 -2.77 -4.18
N ASN A 152 -4.48 -2.63 -3.21
CA ASN A 152 -4.41 -1.56 -2.19
C ASN A 152 -3.29 -1.79 -1.16
N THR A 153 -2.71 -2.99 -1.12
CA THR A 153 -1.60 -3.33 -0.22
C THR A 153 -0.22 -3.01 -0.81
N LYS A 154 -0.17 -2.59 -2.08
CA LYS A 154 1.06 -2.31 -2.82
C LYS A 154 1.21 -0.82 -3.07
N ALA A 155 2.45 -0.35 -3.15
CA ALA A 155 2.70 1.00 -3.66
C ALA A 155 2.24 1.12 -5.10
N ARG A 156 1.64 2.27 -5.43
CA ARG A 156 1.12 2.56 -6.76
C ARG A 156 1.85 3.74 -7.39
N TRP A 157 2.30 3.52 -8.61
CA TRP A 157 2.73 4.56 -9.53
C TRP A 157 1.71 4.63 -10.67
N ILE A 158 0.99 5.74 -10.76
CA ILE A 158 -0.16 5.86 -11.67
C ILE A 158 0.23 6.73 -12.86
N ALA A 159 -0.08 6.30 -14.07
CA ALA A 159 -0.03 7.21 -15.23
C ALA A 159 -1.41 7.82 -15.52
N GLN A 160 -1.44 9.16 -15.56
CA GLN A 160 -2.57 9.93 -16.07
C GLN A 160 -2.05 11.26 -16.59
N TRP A 161 -2.01 11.42 -17.90
CA TRP A 161 -1.50 12.65 -18.52
C TRP A 161 -2.55 13.76 -18.50
N ALA A 162 -2.57 14.53 -17.41
CA ALA A 162 -3.55 15.58 -17.13
C ALA A 162 -2.98 16.59 -16.11
N ASP A 163 -3.67 17.72 -15.91
CA ASP A 163 -3.28 18.72 -14.90
C ASP A 163 -3.47 18.24 -13.46
N ALA A 164 -4.32 17.23 -13.24
CA ALA A 164 -4.55 16.61 -11.95
C ALA A 164 -4.83 15.11 -12.11
N CYS A 165 -4.29 14.31 -11.19
CA CYS A 165 -4.65 12.90 -11.06
C CYS A 165 -6.07 12.78 -10.46
N THR A 166 -6.97 12.06 -11.14
CA THR A 166 -8.35 11.81 -10.72
C THR A 166 -8.56 10.41 -10.14
N TYR A 167 -7.47 9.75 -9.73
CA TYR A 167 -7.55 8.53 -8.94
C TYR A 167 -7.84 8.86 -7.48
N GLU A 168 -8.87 8.24 -6.92
CA GLU A 168 -9.36 8.51 -5.57
C GLU A 168 -8.71 7.63 -4.49
N GLY A 169 -8.04 6.54 -4.91
CA GLY A 169 -7.32 5.66 -3.98
C GLY A 169 -5.93 6.19 -3.62
N GLU A 170 -5.21 5.44 -2.80
CA GLU A 170 -3.85 5.79 -2.43
C GLU A 170 -2.83 5.50 -3.53
N TYR A 171 -1.87 6.41 -3.68
CA TYR A 171 -0.77 6.30 -4.64
C TYR A 171 0.40 7.13 -4.14
N GLY A 172 1.61 6.62 -4.40
CA GLY A 172 2.85 7.27 -3.98
C GLY A 172 3.56 8.00 -5.11
N MET A 173 3.24 7.68 -6.38
CA MET A 173 3.79 8.36 -7.55
C MET A 173 2.74 8.58 -8.63
N TRP A 174 2.91 9.64 -9.41
CA TRP A 174 2.08 9.98 -10.55
C TRP A 174 2.93 10.39 -11.74
N GLN A 175 2.83 9.64 -12.84
CA GLN A 175 3.32 10.06 -14.16
C GLN A 175 2.29 11.00 -14.78
N TYR A 176 2.60 12.30 -14.78
CA TYR A 176 1.66 13.35 -15.14
C TYR A 176 1.76 13.81 -16.59
N THR A 177 2.82 13.43 -17.31
CA THR A 177 2.96 13.66 -18.75
C THR A 177 3.98 12.71 -19.35
N SER A 178 3.75 12.31 -20.61
CA SER A 178 4.73 11.63 -21.47
C SER A 178 5.40 12.53 -22.50
N LYS A 179 5.19 13.84 -22.36
CA LYS A 179 5.67 14.89 -23.27
C LYS A 179 6.54 15.91 -22.54
N GLY A 180 7.23 15.47 -21.48
CA GLY A 180 8.20 16.29 -20.79
C GLY A 180 9.39 16.64 -21.70
N SER A 181 10.01 17.77 -21.43
CA SER A 181 11.27 18.18 -22.03
C SER A 181 12.24 18.49 -20.89
N VAL A 182 13.35 17.76 -20.87
CA VAL A 182 14.42 17.88 -19.86
C VAL A 182 15.73 18.02 -20.61
N ASP A 183 16.51 19.06 -20.27
CA ASP A 183 17.82 19.24 -20.90
C ASP A 183 18.73 18.04 -20.61
N GLY A 184 19.47 17.61 -21.64
CA GLY A 184 20.24 16.37 -21.62
C GLY A 184 19.51 15.13 -22.13
N ILE A 185 18.20 15.21 -22.43
CA ILE A 185 17.43 14.14 -23.07
C ILE A 185 16.91 14.63 -24.42
N GLN A 186 17.12 13.83 -25.47
CA GLN A 186 16.57 14.14 -26.79
C GLN A 186 15.11 13.69 -26.88
N GLY A 187 14.24 14.56 -27.37
CA GLY A 187 12.83 14.26 -27.53
C GLY A 187 12.05 14.32 -26.22
N ASN A 188 10.98 13.52 -26.13
CA ASN A 188 10.09 13.50 -24.99
C ASN A 188 10.61 12.57 -23.89
N VAL A 189 10.32 12.94 -22.65
CA VAL A 189 10.54 12.10 -21.47
C VAL A 189 9.31 12.13 -20.56
N ASP A 190 9.06 10.99 -19.92
CA ASP A 190 7.97 10.84 -18.96
C ASP A 190 8.34 11.55 -17.65
N MET A 191 7.42 12.35 -17.12
CA MET A 191 7.63 13.16 -15.93
C MET A 191 6.74 12.72 -14.78
N ASN A 192 7.34 12.69 -13.60
CA ASN A 192 6.74 12.10 -12.42
C ASN A 192 6.77 13.03 -11.22
N TYR A 193 5.72 12.95 -10.41
CA TYR A 193 5.74 13.42 -9.03
C TYR A 193 5.79 12.24 -8.08
N ALA A 194 6.62 12.34 -7.05
CA ALA A 194 6.58 11.46 -5.88
C ALA A 194 5.96 12.20 -4.69
N TYR A 195 5.07 11.48 -4.00
CA TYR A 195 4.34 11.93 -2.81
C TYR A 195 4.80 11.23 -1.53
N ILE A 196 5.67 10.23 -1.69
CA ILE A 196 6.28 9.45 -0.61
C ILE A 196 7.80 9.64 -0.71
N ASP A 197 8.45 9.85 0.44
CA ASP A 197 9.90 9.82 0.55
C ASP A 197 10.38 8.36 0.57
N TYR A 198 10.44 7.75 -0.62
CA TYR A 198 10.85 6.36 -0.77
C TYR A 198 12.29 6.09 -0.31
N PRO A 199 13.30 6.93 -0.60
CA PRO A 199 14.66 6.70 -0.10
C PRO A 199 14.69 6.48 1.42
N THR A 200 14.01 7.35 2.15
CA THR A 200 13.89 7.31 3.61
C THR A 200 13.10 6.07 4.06
N LEU A 201 11.95 5.78 3.41
CA LEU A 201 11.11 4.62 3.71
C LEU A 201 11.84 3.28 3.48
N ILE A 202 12.57 3.15 2.38
CA ILE A 202 13.22 1.91 1.94
C ILE A 202 14.49 1.62 2.74
N LYS A 203 15.27 2.64 3.08
CA LYS A 203 16.49 2.49 3.92
C LYS A 203 16.16 2.13 5.36
N GLY A 204 14.90 2.26 5.78
CA GLY A 204 14.53 2.19 7.19
C GLY A 204 15.11 3.36 7.99
N GLU A 205 15.58 4.40 7.30
CA GLU A 205 16.11 5.66 7.85
C GLU A 205 15.03 6.75 7.91
N ALA A 206 13.77 6.36 7.76
CA ALA A 206 12.67 7.15 8.27
C ALA A 206 12.92 7.44 9.75
N GLU A 207 13.44 8.64 10.03
CA GLU A 207 12.93 9.47 11.13
C GLU A 207 11.45 9.11 11.22
N PRO A 208 10.95 8.57 12.34
CA PRO A 208 9.65 7.94 12.38
C PRO A 208 8.60 8.95 11.91
N VAL A 209 8.29 8.90 10.61
CA VAL A 209 7.06 9.41 10.03
C VAL A 209 6.09 8.41 10.60
N THR A 210 5.59 8.74 11.79
CA THR A 210 4.82 7.88 12.69
C THR A 210 4.10 6.87 11.84
N ALA A 211 4.57 5.61 11.84
CA ALA A 211 3.83 4.50 11.28
C ALA A 211 2.41 4.73 11.80
N ARG A 212 1.50 5.08 10.87
CA ARG A 212 0.22 5.62 11.27
C ARG A 212 -0.38 4.57 12.20
N LYS A 213 -0.59 4.97 13.46
CA LYS A 213 -1.09 4.07 14.50
C LYS A 213 -2.34 3.39 13.97
N SER A 214 -2.60 2.17 14.42
CA SER A 214 -3.82 1.50 13.96
C SER A 214 -5.05 2.35 14.29
N ASN A 215 -6.17 2.13 13.59
CA ASN A 215 -7.40 2.86 13.92
C ASN A 215 -7.82 2.60 15.38
N GLU A 216 -7.49 1.43 15.95
CA GLU A 216 -7.72 1.06 17.35
C GLU A 216 -6.80 1.77 18.34
N GLU A 217 -5.52 1.95 18.00
CA GLU A 217 -4.58 2.74 18.81
C GLU A 217 -4.96 4.22 18.80
N THR A 218 -5.29 4.74 17.63
CA THR A 218 -5.73 6.13 17.47
C THR A 218 -7.06 6.37 18.18
N ALA A 219 -8.00 5.41 18.14
CA ALA A 219 -9.23 5.49 18.93
C ALA A 219 -8.96 5.54 20.44
N ARG A 220 -7.96 4.79 20.95
CA ARG A 220 -7.55 4.87 22.36
C ARG A 220 -7.02 6.26 22.73
N GLU A 221 -6.28 6.90 21.85
CA GLU A 221 -5.81 8.28 22.06
C GLU A 221 -6.94 9.31 22.00
N VAL A 222 -7.92 9.09 21.12
CA VAL A 222 -9.14 9.92 21.06
C VAL A 222 -9.93 9.81 22.37
N ILE A 223 -10.07 8.59 22.91
CA ILE A 223 -10.69 8.33 24.22
C ILE A 223 -9.90 9.04 25.34
N ALA A 224 -8.57 9.05 25.25
CA ALA A 224 -7.68 9.74 26.19
C ALA A 224 -7.66 11.27 26.00
N GLY A 225 -8.41 11.83 25.04
CA GLY A 225 -8.55 13.27 24.83
C GLY A 225 -7.41 13.92 24.03
N LEU A 226 -6.47 13.14 23.49
CA LEU A 226 -5.27 13.66 22.81
C LEU A 226 -5.57 14.32 21.47
N TRP A 227 -6.74 14.04 20.91
CA TRP A 227 -7.18 14.50 19.59
C TRP A 227 -8.23 15.62 19.65
N GLY A 228 -8.44 16.27 20.80
CA GLY A 228 -9.45 17.33 20.93
C GLY A 228 -10.89 16.80 20.88
N ASN A 229 -11.85 17.70 20.64
CA ASN A 229 -13.28 17.39 20.64
C ASN A 229 -14.01 17.94 19.41
N GLY A 230 -15.19 17.39 19.10
CA GLY A 230 -16.06 17.86 18.02
C GLY A 230 -15.35 18.01 16.65
N GLU A 231 -15.48 19.19 16.05
CA GLU A 231 -14.88 19.51 14.75
C GLU A 231 -13.35 19.59 14.78
N GLU A 232 -12.75 20.00 15.91
CA GLU A 232 -11.28 20.03 16.05
C GLU A 232 -10.70 18.63 15.89
N ARG A 233 -11.33 17.63 16.51
CA ARG A 233 -10.93 16.22 16.38
C ARG A 233 -11.02 15.72 14.96
N LYS A 234 -12.12 16.03 14.29
CA LYS A 234 -12.36 15.61 12.91
C LYS A 234 -11.29 16.20 11.98
N GLN A 235 -11.01 17.50 12.11
CA GLN A 235 -9.96 18.17 11.34
C GLN A 235 -8.58 17.56 11.59
N ARG A 236 -8.22 17.34 12.86
CA ARG A 236 -6.91 16.79 13.24
C ARG A 236 -6.73 15.35 12.74
N LEU A 237 -7.73 14.49 12.89
CA LEU A 237 -7.68 13.12 12.40
C LEU A 237 -7.57 13.08 10.87
N THR A 238 -8.38 13.86 10.15
CA THR A 238 -8.32 13.93 8.68
C THR A 238 -7.00 14.52 8.17
N ALA A 239 -6.47 15.55 8.82
CA ALA A 239 -5.16 16.12 8.47
C ALA A 239 -4.01 15.12 8.69
N ALA A 240 -4.14 14.25 9.70
CA ALA A 240 -3.23 13.13 9.96
C ALA A 240 -3.51 11.90 9.08
N GLY A 241 -4.40 12.03 8.08
CA GLY A 241 -4.72 11.00 7.10
C GLY A 241 -5.79 10.00 7.55
N TYR A 242 -6.32 10.09 8.77
CA TYR A 242 -7.30 9.14 9.29
C TYR A 242 -8.73 9.34 8.76
N ASN A 243 -9.44 8.23 8.57
CA ASN A 243 -10.88 8.25 8.36
C ASN A 243 -11.57 8.49 9.71
N TYR A 244 -12.06 9.71 9.91
CA TYR A 244 -12.77 10.12 11.12
C TYR A 244 -13.95 9.18 11.43
N GLY A 245 -14.70 8.75 10.41
CA GLY A 245 -15.87 7.89 10.59
C GLY A 245 -15.52 6.54 11.19
N GLU A 246 -14.46 5.89 10.69
CA GLU A 246 -13.98 4.60 11.20
C GLU A 246 -13.47 4.72 12.64
N ILE A 247 -12.67 5.73 12.94
CA ILE A 247 -12.16 5.94 14.30
C ILE A 247 -13.31 6.26 15.26
N GLN A 248 -14.25 7.13 14.85
CA GLN A 248 -15.38 7.48 15.70
C GLN A 248 -16.31 6.28 15.94
N GLN A 249 -16.41 5.33 15.00
CA GLN A 249 -17.11 4.06 15.24
C GLN A 249 -16.43 3.22 16.33
N ILE A 250 -15.09 3.12 16.31
CA ILE A 250 -14.33 2.38 17.34
C ILE A 250 -14.45 3.08 18.70
N VAL A 251 -14.33 4.41 18.74
CA VAL A 251 -14.53 5.21 19.96
C VAL A 251 -15.95 5.00 20.51
N ASN A 252 -16.97 5.07 19.66
CA ASN A 252 -18.36 4.82 20.06
C ASN A 252 -18.55 3.39 20.57
N ALA A 253 -17.89 2.40 19.95
CA ALA A 253 -17.92 1.01 20.40
C ALA A 253 -17.24 0.82 21.76
N ALA A 254 -16.17 1.56 22.05
CA ALA A 254 -15.47 1.51 23.34
C ALA A 254 -16.31 2.10 24.50
N PHE A 255 -17.18 3.07 24.19
CA PHE A 255 -18.13 3.64 25.15
C PHE A 255 -19.51 2.99 25.12
N LYS A 256 -19.75 2.02 24.23
CA LYS A 256 -20.88 1.10 24.39
C LYS A 256 -20.55 0.21 25.58
N THR A 257 -21.13 0.54 26.73
CA THR A 257 -21.27 -0.44 27.82
C THR A 257 -21.87 -1.71 27.20
N PRO A 258 -21.27 -2.89 27.37
CA PRO A 258 -21.96 -4.12 27.03
C PRO A 258 -23.32 -4.04 27.70
N GLN A 259 -24.41 -4.07 26.94
CA GLN A 259 -25.72 -4.11 27.55
C GLN A 259 -25.74 -5.38 28.39
N LYS A 260 -25.74 -5.20 29.71
CA LYS A 260 -25.79 -6.30 30.67
C LYS A 260 -26.99 -7.16 30.27
N LYS A 261 -26.74 -8.41 29.86
CA LYS A 261 -27.80 -9.37 29.53
C LYS A 261 -28.80 -9.38 30.67
N SER A 262 -30.09 -9.44 30.38
CA SER A 262 -31.13 -9.50 31.40
C SER A 262 -30.96 -10.70 32.32
N ASN A 263 -31.51 -10.66 33.54
CA ASN A 263 -31.51 -11.80 34.46
C ASN A 263 -32.14 -13.06 33.81
N ALA A 264 -33.06 -12.89 32.85
CA ALA A 264 -33.67 -13.99 32.10
C ALA A 264 -32.71 -14.65 31.11
N GLU A 265 -31.89 -13.88 30.40
CA GLU A 265 -30.87 -14.42 29.49
C GLU A 265 -29.77 -15.15 30.27
N ILE A 266 -29.33 -14.57 31.38
CA ILE A 266 -28.35 -15.22 32.26
C ILE A 266 -28.93 -16.48 32.91
N ALA A 267 -30.21 -16.49 33.31
CA ALA A 267 -30.85 -17.70 33.83
C ALA A 267 -30.82 -18.86 32.83
N LYS A 268 -31.02 -18.59 31.52
CA LYS A 268 -30.89 -19.62 30.47
C LYS A 268 -29.47 -20.17 30.37
N GLU A 269 -28.45 -19.32 30.50
CA GLU A 269 -27.05 -19.74 30.51
C GLU A 269 -26.68 -20.54 31.76
N VAL A 270 -27.25 -20.17 32.92
CA VAL A 270 -27.12 -20.91 34.17
C VAL A 270 -27.70 -22.32 34.03
N ILE A 271 -28.88 -22.46 33.42
CA ILE A 271 -29.53 -23.75 33.14
C ILE A 271 -28.66 -24.59 32.18
N ARG A 272 -27.99 -23.96 31.22
CA ARG A 272 -27.02 -24.60 30.32
C ARG A 272 -25.67 -24.93 30.97
N GLY A 273 -25.47 -24.58 32.25
CA GLY A 273 -24.25 -24.90 33.01
C GLY A 273 -23.07 -23.95 32.79
N LEU A 274 -23.24 -22.85 32.04
CA LEU A 274 -22.15 -21.94 31.65
C LEU A 274 -21.58 -21.11 32.82
N TRP A 275 -22.28 -21.11 33.96
CA TRP A 275 -21.93 -20.31 35.14
C TRP A 275 -21.51 -21.19 36.33
N GLY A 276 -21.23 -22.48 36.14
CA GLY A 276 -20.88 -23.39 37.23
C GLY A 276 -22.05 -23.72 38.17
N ASN A 277 -21.74 -24.30 39.33
CA ASN A 277 -22.71 -24.76 40.32
C ASN A 277 -22.40 -24.22 41.74
N GLY A 278 -23.42 -24.22 42.61
CA GLY A 278 -23.29 -23.84 44.02
C GLY A 278 -22.55 -22.52 44.26
N ALA A 279 -21.47 -22.58 45.04
CA ALA A 279 -20.65 -21.42 45.39
C ALA A 279 -19.96 -20.79 44.18
N GLN A 280 -19.48 -21.59 43.22
CA GLN A 280 -18.79 -21.12 42.01
C GLN A 280 -19.72 -20.27 41.13
N ARG A 281 -21.01 -20.63 41.07
CA ARG A 281 -22.03 -19.85 40.36
C ARG A 281 -22.27 -18.51 41.01
N LYS A 282 -22.39 -18.51 42.33
CA LYS A 282 -22.58 -17.29 43.11
C LYS A 282 -21.42 -16.32 42.91
N GLU A 283 -20.19 -16.82 42.93
CA GLU A 283 -19.00 -16.02 42.69
C GLU A 283 -18.94 -15.48 41.25
N SER A 284 -19.12 -16.36 40.25
CA SER A 284 -19.08 -15.98 38.82
C SER A 284 -20.11 -14.90 38.48
N LEU A 285 -21.36 -15.06 38.94
CA LEU A 285 -22.43 -14.09 38.70
C LEU A 285 -22.16 -12.75 39.41
N THR A 286 -21.71 -12.79 40.67
CA THR A 286 -21.39 -11.58 41.44
C THR A 286 -20.25 -10.81 40.81
N LYS A 287 -19.19 -11.51 40.36
CA LYS A 287 -18.04 -10.93 39.66
C LYS A 287 -18.43 -10.30 38.32
N ALA A 288 -19.41 -10.88 37.61
CA ALA A 288 -20.01 -10.32 36.40
C ALA A 288 -21.05 -9.21 36.68
N GLY A 289 -21.22 -8.81 37.95
CA GLY A 289 -22.10 -7.72 38.36
C GLY A 289 -23.58 -8.10 38.50
N TYR A 290 -23.94 -9.39 38.47
CA TYR A 290 -25.31 -9.87 38.64
C TYR A 290 -25.68 -10.11 40.10
N ASN A 291 -26.95 -9.85 40.46
CA ASN A 291 -27.49 -10.28 41.73
C ASN A 291 -27.82 -11.79 41.66
N TYR A 292 -26.99 -12.60 42.32
CA TYR A 292 -27.16 -14.06 42.37
C TYR A 292 -28.58 -14.48 42.76
N SER A 293 -29.17 -13.85 43.78
CA SER A 293 -30.48 -14.25 44.31
C SER A 293 -31.60 -14.02 43.30
N GLU A 294 -31.54 -12.92 42.54
CA GLU A 294 -32.51 -12.61 41.49
C GLU A 294 -32.38 -13.56 40.30
N VAL A 295 -31.15 -13.79 39.83
CA VAL A 295 -30.89 -14.74 38.73
C VAL A 295 -31.32 -16.15 39.13
N GLN A 296 -31.01 -16.58 40.35
CA GLN A 296 -31.38 -17.91 40.86
C GLN A 296 -32.91 -18.04 41.05
N ALA A 297 -33.60 -16.97 41.44
CA ALA A 297 -35.07 -16.96 41.48
C ALA A 297 -35.67 -17.10 40.06
N THR A 298 -35.07 -16.47 39.05
CA THR A 298 -35.49 -16.64 37.64
C THR A 298 -35.22 -18.05 37.13
N VAL A 299 -34.07 -18.65 37.45
CA VAL A 299 -33.77 -20.07 37.14
C VAL A 299 -34.82 -20.99 37.75
N ASN A 300 -35.15 -20.80 39.03
CA ASN A 300 -36.14 -21.62 39.73
C ASN A 300 -37.55 -21.48 39.14
N LYS A 301 -37.92 -20.32 38.57
CA LYS A 301 -39.18 -20.12 37.85
C LYS A 301 -39.19 -20.83 36.49
N MET A 302 -38.04 -20.94 35.81
CA MET A 302 -37.92 -21.58 34.50
C MET A 302 -37.84 -23.11 34.56
N LEU A 303 -37.58 -23.68 35.74
CA LEU A 303 -37.48 -25.13 35.97
C LEU A 303 -38.71 -25.73 36.69
N LYS A 304 -39.73 -24.91 36.96
CA LYS A 304 -41.06 -25.34 37.39
C LYS A 304 -41.95 -25.52 36.17
#